data_AF-A0A7W9KA22-F1
#
_entry.id   AF-A0A7W9KA22-F1
#
_cell.length_a   1.000
_cell.length_b   1.000
_cell.length_c   1.000
_cell.angle_alpha   90.00
_cell.angle_beta   90.00
_cell.angle_gamma   90.00
#
_symmetry.space_group_name_H-M   'P 1'
#
loop_
_entity.id
_entity.type
_entity.pdbx_description
1 polymer ?
#
loop_
_entity_poly.entity_id
_entity_poly.type
_entity_poly.pdbx_seq_one_letter_code
_entity_poly.pdbx_strand_id
1 'polypeptide(L)'
;MTLRDDELRSLAEIERSLTATDPDLARRLAELRPLTPGSAAALIAGSLAMHASGIVIALAGARIDSPVTAAIGAALAIGFPALAVWHLWWRRR
;
A
#
# COMPACT_ATOMS: atom_id res chain seq x y z
N MET A 1 -23.18 -15.63 -0.50
CA MET A 1 -23.29 -14.26 0.06
C MET A 1 -23.31 -14.26 1.59
N THR A 2 -23.64 -15.37 2.26
CA THR A 2 -23.71 -15.50 3.73
C THR A 2 -22.35 -15.37 4.47
N LEU A 3 -21.26 -15.87 3.88
CA LEU A 3 -19.91 -15.82 4.48
C LEU A 3 -19.45 -14.39 4.84
N ARG A 4 -19.78 -13.39 4.01
CA ARG A 4 -19.40 -11.99 4.26
C ARG A 4 -20.17 -11.39 5.44
N ASP A 5 -21.45 -11.73 5.57
CA ASP A 5 -22.31 -11.19 6.62
C ASP A 5 -21.94 -11.77 7.99
N ASP A 6 -21.54 -13.03 8.03
CA ASP A 6 -21.04 -13.69 9.24
C ASP A 6 -19.67 -13.15 9.66
N GLU A 7 -18.75 -12.92 8.71
CA GLU A 7 -17.47 -12.25 8.97
C GLU A 7 -17.67 -10.84 9.55
N LEU A 8 -18.54 -10.04 8.93
CA LEU A 8 -18.87 -8.69 9.40
C LEU A 8 -19.48 -8.71 10.80
N ARG A 9 -20.32 -9.70 11.09
CA ARG A 9 -20.92 -9.86 12.42
C ARG A 9 -19.87 -10.22 13.47
N SER A 10 -18.94 -11.13 13.16
CA SER A 10 -17.85 -11.49 14.07
C SER A 10 -16.92 -10.30 14.34
N LEU A 11 -16.64 -9.48 13.32
CA LEU A 11 -15.83 -8.27 13.46
C LEU A 11 -16.50 -7.25 14.38
N ALA A 12 -17.82 -7.04 14.25
CA ALA A 12 -18.56 -6.14 15.11
C ALA A 12 -18.59 -6.61 16.58
N GLU A 13 -18.58 -7.92 16.81
CA GLU A 13 -18.50 -8.49 18.16
C GLU A 13 -17.12 -8.31 18.78
N ILE A 14 -16.06 -8.55 17.99
CA ILE A 14 -14.67 -8.31 18.37
C ILE A 14 -14.45 -6.82 18.70
N GLU A 15 -14.94 -5.91 17.86
CA GLU A 15 -14.82 -4.46 18.08
C GLU A 15 -15.52 -4.02 19.37
N ARG A 16 -16.71 -4.56 19.65
CA ARG A 16 -17.44 -4.28 20.89
C ARG A 16 -16.69 -4.81 22.12
N SER A 17 -16.11 -6.01 22.03
CA SER A 17 -15.29 -6.60 23.10
C SER A 17 -13.99 -5.82 23.34
N LEU A 18 -13.31 -5.39 22.27
CA LEU A 18 -12.10 -4.56 22.36
C LEU A 18 -12.40 -3.21 22.99
N THR A 19 -13.48 -2.54 22.56
CA THR A 19 -13.87 -1.23 23.11
C THR A 19 -14.17 -1.32 24.61
N ALA A 20 -14.75 -2.44 25.06
CA ALA A 20 -15.03 -2.69 26.48
C ALA A 20 -13.77 -2.99 27.31
N THR A 21 -12.73 -3.56 26.70
CA THR A 21 -11.53 -4.03 27.41
C THR A 21 -10.40 -2.99 27.39
N ASP A 22 -10.20 -2.30 26.25
CA ASP A 22 -9.19 -1.28 26.08
C ASP A 22 -9.66 -0.19 25.07
N PRO A 23 -10.18 0.95 25.58
CA PRO A 23 -10.66 2.02 24.72
C PRO A 23 -9.54 2.76 23.97
N ASP A 24 -8.29 2.74 24.47
CA ASP A 24 -7.16 3.36 23.74
C ASP A 24 -6.78 2.51 22.53
N LEU A 25 -6.79 1.19 22.70
CA LEU A 25 -6.55 0.25 21.60
C LEU A 25 -7.63 0.35 20.51
N ALA A 26 -8.91 0.47 20.90
CA ALA A 26 -10.01 0.67 19.96
C ALA A 26 -9.85 1.96 19.16
N ARG A 27 -9.43 3.06 19.80
CA ARG A 27 -9.16 4.34 19.13
C ARG A 27 -8.00 4.23 18.13
N ARG A 28 -6.90 3.57 18.49
CA ARG A 28 -5.76 3.33 17.58
C ARG A 28 -6.17 2.47 16.38
N LEU A 29 -7.04 1.48 16.59
CA LEU A 29 -7.58 0.66 15.50
C LEU A 29 -8.46 1.48 14.54
N ALA A 30 -9.28 2.39 15.09
CA ALA A 30 -10.11 3.28 14.28
C ALA A 30 -9.27 4.29 13.48
N GLU A 31 -8.14 4.76 14.01
CA GLU A 31 -7.17 5.59 13.30
C GLU A 31 -6.46 4.83 12.17
N LEU A 32 -6.28 3.51 12.32
CA LEU A 32 -5.75 2.59 11.30
C LEU A 32 -6.81 2.24 10.23
N ARG A 33 -7.67 3.20 9.88
CA ARG A 33 -8.83 3.08 8.99
C ARG A 33 -8.59 2.02 7.91
N PRO A 34 -9.31 0.87 7.96
CA PRO A 34 -9.06 -0.20 7.02
C PRO A 34 -9.31 0.30 5.59
N LEU A 35 -8.30 0.13 4.74
CA LEU A 35 -8.44 0.39 3.31
C LEU A 35 -9.59 -0.49 2.80
N THR A 36 -10.58 0.13 2.17
CA THR A 36 -11.63 -0.64 1.50
C THR A 36 -10.99 -1.55 0.46
N PRO A 37 -11.53 -2.75 0.16
CA PRO A 37 -10.96 -3.66 -0.81
C PRO A 37 -10.69 -3.00 -2.17
N GLY A 38 -11.57 -2.09 -2.59
CA GLY A 38 -11.40 -1.28 -3.80
C GLY A 38 -10.20 -0.32 -3.72
N SER A 39 -10.01 0.36 -2.58
CA SER A 39 -8.85 1.24 -2.37
C SER A 39 -7.53 0.47 -2.30
N ALA A 40 -7.52 -0.71 -1.68
CA ALA A 40 -6.35 -1.58 -1.65
C ALA A 40 -5.98 -2.06 -3.06
N ALA A 41 -6.96 -2.52 -3.83
CA ALA A 41 -6.75 -2.93 -5.23
C ALA A 41 -6.24 -1.77 -6.10
N ALA A 42 -6.80 -0.56 -5.94
CA ALA A 42 -6.36 0.62 -6.66
C ALA A 42 -4.92 1.02 -6.30
N LEU A 43 -4.53 0.93 -5.02
CA LEU A 43 -3.15 1.18 -4.59
C LEU A 43 -2.17 0.17 -5.18
N ILE A 44 -2.53 -1.12 -5.17
CA ILE A 44 -1.70 -2.18 -5.76
C ILE A 44 -1.55 -1.94 -7.27
N ALA A 45 -2.66 -1.69 -7.98
CA ALA A 45 -2.65 -1.43 -9.41
C ALA A 45 -1.85 -0.18 -9.77
N GLY A 46 -2.04 0.92 -9.03
CA GLY A 46 -1.27 2.16 -9.22
C GLY A 46 0.22 1.97 -8.96
N SER A 47 0.60 1.22 -7.93
CA SER A 47 2.00 0.87 -7.64
C SER A 47 2.61 0.05 -8.76
N LEU A 48 1.88 -0.94 -9.29
CA LEU A 48 2.36 -1.78 -10.39
C LEU A 48 2.52 -0.97 -11.68
N ALA A 49 1.55 -0.11 -11.99
CA ALA A 49 1.60 0.77 -13.15
C ALA A 49 2.82 1.71 -13.08
N MET A 50 3.05 2.35 -11.92
CA MET A 50 4.20 3.22 -11.70
C MET A 50 5.53 2.47 -11.92
N HIS A 51 5.63 1.24 -11.41
CA HIS A 51 6.83 0.41 -11.56
C HIS A 51 7.06 0.04 -13.04
N ALA A 52 6.02 -0.39 -13.74
CA ALA A 52 6.08 -0.68 -15.17
C ALA A 52 6.49 0.55 -15.99
N SER A 53 5.95 1.74 -15.67
CA SER A 53 6.35 3.00 -16.32
C SER A 53 7.83 3.31 -16.11
N GLY A 54 8.38 3.12 -14.90
CA GLY A 54 9.80 3.29 -14.63
C GLY A 54 10.69 2.39 -15.49
N ILE A 55 10.30 1.12 -15.65
CA ILE A 55 11.00 0.15 -16.51
C ILE A 55 10.96 0.60 -17.98
N VAL A 56 9.80 1.02 -18.48
CA VAL A 56 9.65 1.50 -19.87
C VAL A 56 10.54 2.71 -20.13
N ILE A 57 10.58 3.68 -19.21
CA ILE A 57 11.45 4.86 -19.33
C ILE A 57 12.93 4.46 -19.33
N ALA A 58 13.32 3.52 -18.46
CA ALA A 58 14.69 3.03 -18.41
C ALA A 58 15.10 2.37 -19.74
N LEU A 59 14.23 1.53 -20.30
CA LEU A 59 14.45 0.85 -21.57
C LEU A 59 14.52 1.83 -22.75
N ALA A 60 13.64 2.84 -22.76
CA ALA A 60 13.64 3.90 -23.76
C ALA A 60 14.94 4.73 -23.70
N GLY A 61 15.42 5.04 -22.49
CA GLY A 61 16.70 5.73 -22.29
C GLY A 61 17.89 4.92 -22.81
N ALA A 62 17.90 3.62 -22.54
CA ALA A 62 18.94 2.71 -23.06
C ALA A 62 18.89 2.61 -24.60
N ARG A 63 17.70 2.67 -25.21
CA ARG A 63 17.52 2.60 -26.67
C ARG A 63 18.03 3.83 -27.43
N ILE A 64 18.12 4.98 -26.76
CA ILE A 64 18.60 6.24 -27.35
C ILE A 64 20.03 6.60 -26.90
N ASP A 65 20.77 5.63 -26.33
CA ASP A 65 22.11 5.81 -25.75
C ASP A 65 22.20 6.99 -24.75
N SER A 66 21.10 7.29 -24.06
CA SER A 66 21.04 8.35 -23.04
C SER A 66 21.15 7.71 -21.64
N PRO A 67 22.35 7.71 -21.02
CA PRO A 67 22.54 7.13 -19.69
C PRO A 67 21.75 7.90 -18.62
N VAL A 68 21.52 9.20 -18.82
CA VAL A 68 20.73 10.04 -17.90
C VAL A 68 19.28 9.61 -17.88
N THR A 69 18.67 9.40 -19.06
CA THR A 69 17.27 8.97 -19.16
C THR A 69 17.09 7.55 -18.59
N ALA A 70 18.06 6.66 -18.85
CA ALA A 70 18.04 5.31 -18.29
C ALA A 70 18.12 5.33 -16.76
N ALA A 71 19.01 6.16 -16.19
CA ALA A 71 19.17 6.32 -14.75
C ALA A 71 17.91 6.88 -14.07
N ILE A 72 17.23 7.85 -14.69
CA ILE A 72 15.96 8.40 -14.17
C ILE A 72 14.89 7.31 -14.12
N GLY A 73 14.74 6.52 -15.19
CA GLY A 73 13.78 5.41 -15.23
C GLY A 73 14.06 4.35 -14.15
N ALA A 74 15.34 3.97 -13.99
CA ALA A 74 15.76 3.03 -12.97
C ALA A 74 15.52 3.57 -11.54
N ALA A 75 15.81 4.85 -11.31
CA ALA A 75 15.56 5.51 -10.04
C ALA A 75 14.06 5.56 -9.70
N LEU A 76 13.18 5.78 -10.68
CA LEU A 76 11.73 5.73 -10.47
C LEU A 76 11.25 4.30 -10.18
N ALA A 77 11.78 3.31 -10.90
CA ALA A 77 11.44 1.91 -10.68
C ALA A 77 11.84 1.43 -9.27
N ILE A 78 13.02 1.82 -8.79
CA ILE A 78 13.57 1.35 -7.50
C ILE A 78 13.15 2.25 -6.33
N GLY A 79 13.18 3.57 -6.54
CA GLY A 79 12.99 4.56 -5.49
C GLY A 79 11.58 4.55 -4.91
N PHE A 80 10.56 4.38 -5.74
CA PHE A 80 9.17 4.35 -5.27
C PHE A 80 8.86 3.16 -4.33
N PRO A 81 9.17 1.89 -4.68
CA PRO A 81 8.97 0.77 -3.76
C PRO A 81 9.91 0.84 -2.54
N ALA A 82 11.14 1.32 -2.70
CA ALA A 82 12.07 1.49 -1.57
C ALA A 82 11.55 2.52 -0.55
N LEU A 83 11.05 3.67 -1.03
CA LEU A 83 10.46 4.71 -0.18
C LEU A 83 9.18 4.25 0.49
N ALA A 84 8.34 3.48 -0.21
CA ALA A 84 7.12 2.91 0.36
C ALA A 84 7.43 1.95 1.53
N VAL A 85 8.41 1.05 1.35
CA VAL A 85 8.86 0.12 2.40
C VAL A 85 9.47 0.87 3.57
N TRP A 86 10.32 1.86 3.28
CA TRP A 86 10.99 2.67 4.28
C TRP A 86 10.02 3.48 5.14
N HIS A 87 9.02 4.12 4.50
CA HIS A 87 7.98 4.87 5.21
C HIS A 87 7.08 3.95 6.06
N LEU A 88 6.80 2.73 5.59
CA LEU A 88 6.07 1.73 6.38
C LEU A 88 6.88 1.26 7.59
N TRP A 89 8.20 1.10 7.43
CA TRP A 89 9.10 0.69 8.50
C TRP A 89 9.25 1.78 9.56
N TRP A 90 9.31 3.05 9.16
CA TRP A 90 9.41 4.17 10.11
C TRP A 90 8.14 4.38 10.94
N ARG A 91 6.96 4.04 10.41
CA ARG A 91 5.70 4.07 11.18
C ARG A 91 5.54 2.94 12.20
N ARG A 92 6.40 1.92 12.17
CA ARG A 92 6.39 0.80 13.13
C ARG A 92 7.34 0.97 14.31
N ARG A 93 8.24 1.97 14.28
CA ARG A 93 9.08 2.36 15.42
C ARG A 93 8.44 3.49 16.19
#